data_AF-A0A521Z1N8-F1
#
_entry.id   AF-A0A521Z1N8-F1
#
_cell.length_a   1.000
_cell.length_b   1.000
_cell.length_c   1.000
_cell.angle_alpha   90.00
_cell.angle_beta   90.00
_cell.angle_gamma   90.00
#
_symmetry.space_group_name_H-M   'P 1'
#
loop_
_entity.id
_entity.type
_entity.pdbx_description
1 polymer ?
#
loop_
_entity_poly.entity_id
_entity_poly.type
_entity_poly.pdbx_seq_one_letter_code
_entity_poly.pdbx_strand_id
1 'polypeptide(L)'
;MTVDLAALLQPLQPDAPCGEDLAFSGSFDAIARAREQDDPGLAQGAWVAPLKVADWPAVARTAEELLLTRSKDLRLAAWWAEAQASTRGWRGLADGLQLVEGLLQVHWEGVHPLPEGRDFEQRTGALSWLLNRVAALATVIVLPLGRNPDGRADLRASLADVHRLRMAAPAGEAERPGPERLARALRDTPAATWREQLADHEAARRALAALEQAVDARLGQGGPGFRPAREALDQA
;
A
#
# COMPACT_ATOMS: atom_id res chain seq x y z
N MET A 1 4.71 -13.07 8.63
CA MET A 1 4.34 -14.17 7.73
C MET A 1 4.62 -13.72 6.31
N THR A 2 5.30 -14.55 5.52
CA THR A 2 5.51 -14.34 4.09
C THR A 2 4.18 -14.56 3.36
N VAL A 3 3.86 -13.71 2.40
CA VAL A 3 2.66 -13.89 1.57
C VAL A 3 2.97 -14.86 0.44
N ASP A 4 2.04 -15.77 0.16
CA ASP A 4 2.10 -16.62 -1.03
C ASP A 4 1.41 -15.93 -2.21
N LEU A 5 2.18 -15.12 -2.94
CA LEU A 5 1.69 -14.45 -4.14
C LEU A 5 1.26 -15.44 -5.24
N ALA A 6 1.90 -16.61 -5.31
CA ALA A 6 1.57 -17.61 -6.33
C ALA A 6 0.18 -18.20 -6.09
N ALA A 7 -0.22 -18.40 -4.83
CA ALA A 7 -1.57 -18.79 -4.46
C ALA A 7 -2.60 -17.73 -4.86
N LEU A 8 -2.31 -16.45 -4.63
CA LEU A 8 -3.20 -15.33 -5.00
C LEU A 8 -3.38 -15.18 -6.52
N LEU A 9 -2.47 -15.70 -7.34
CA LEU A 9 -2.55 -15.68 -8.79
C LEU A 9 -3.17 -16.95 -9.39
N GLN A 10 -3.46 -17.99 -8.60
CA GLN A 10 -4.14 -19.18 -9.12
C GLN A 10 -5.55 -18.84 -9.62
N PRO A 11 -6.00 -19.40 -10.76
CA PRO A 11 -7.37 -19.23 -11.22
C PRO A 11 -8.37 -19.76 -10.18
N LEU A 12 -9.50 -19.08 -10.01
CA LEU A 12 -10.51 -19.45 -9.02
C LEU A 12 -11.28 -20.71 -9.41
N GLN A 13 -11.69 -20.79 -10.69
CA GLN A 13 -12.43 -21.91 -11.26
C GLN A 13 -12.00 -22.15 -12.71
N PRO A 14 -12.10 -23.38 -13.25
CA PRO A 14 -11.71 -23.69 -14.63
C PRO A 14 -12.43 -22.83 -15.68
N ASP A 15 -13.74 -22.63 -15.51
CA ASP A 15 -14.57 -21.91 -16.47
C ASP A 15 -14.76 -20.42 -16.13
N ALA A 16 -14.31 -20.00 -14.94
CA ALA A 16 -14.39 -18.64 -14.44
C ALA A 16 -13.11 -18.30 -13.64
N PRO A 17 -11.95 -18.19 -14.31
CA PRO A 17 -10.65 -18.05 -13.63
C PRO A 17 -10.55 -16.79 -12.76
N CYS A 18 -11.31 -15.74 -13.11
CA CYS A 18 -11.35 -14.48 -12.38
C CYS A 18 -12.55 -14.32 -11.44
N GLY A 19 -13.47 -15.29 -11.42
CA GLY A 19 -14.65 -15.27 -10.55
C GLY A 19 -15.61 -14.11 -10.84
N GLU A 20 -16.30 -13.64 -9.81
CA GLU A 20 -17.38 -12.65 -9.91
C GLU A 20 -16.89 -11.20 -9.72
N ASP A 21 -17.63 -10.23 -10.26
CA ASP A 21 -17.44 -8.81 -9.94
C ASP A 21 -18.07 -8.51 -8.58
N LEU A 22 -17.28 -7.96 -7.66
CA LEU A 22 -17.68 -7.69 -6.28
C LEU A 22 -18.06 -6.22 -6.03
N ALA A 23 -18.17 -5.39 -7.07
CA ALA A 23 -18.39 -3.94 -6.96
C ALA A 23 -19.55 -3.53 -6.02
N PHE A 24 -20.63 -4.30 -5.99
CA PHE A 24 -21.83 -4.05 -5.17
C PHE A 24 -21.98 -5.03 -4.00
N SER A 25 -20.92 -5.76 -3.66
CA SER A 25 -20.94 -6.72 -2.56
C SER A 25 -20.76 -6.02 -1.21
N GLY A 26 -21.41 -6.55 -0.17
CA GLY A 26 -21.19 -6.07 1.20
C GLY A 26 -19.75 -6.24 1.68
N SER A 27 -18.97 -7.14 1.06
CA SER A 27 -17.55 -7.31 1.34
C SER A 27 -16.70 -6.15 0.83
N PHE A 28 -17.01 -5.59 -0.34
CA PHE A 28 -16.37 -4.38 -0.86
C PHE A 28 -16.68 -3.17 0.04
N ASP A 29 -17.95 -3.02 0.43
CA ASP A 29 -18.36 -1.96 1.37
C ASP A 29 -17.65 -2.08 2.72
N ALA A 30 -17.50 -3.30 3.23
CA ALA A 30 -16.81 -3.56 4.49
C ALA A 30 -15.32 -3.18 4.40
N ILE A 31 -14.65 -3.51 3.28
CA ILE A 31 -13.26 -3.11 3.06
C ILE A 31 -13.15 -1.59 2.95
N ALA A 32 -14.02 -0.94 2.19
CA ALA A 32 -14.02 0.52 2.07
C ALA A 32 -14.16 1.19 3.45
N ARG A 33 -15.11 0.73 4.28
CA ARG A 33 -15.32 1.24 5.64
C ARG A 33 -14.13 0.99 6.58
N ALA A 34 -13.45 -0.13 6.43
CA ALA A 34 -12.27 -0.48 7.23
C ALA A 34 -11.03 0.33 6.84
N ARG A 35 -11.00 0.90 5.63
CA ARG A 35 -9.92 1.78 5.13
C ARG A 35 -10.12 3.26 5.50
N GLU A 36 -11.32 3.64 5.90
CA GLU A 36 -11.62 5.01 6.31
C GLU A 36 -10.82 5.40 7.55
N GLN A 37 -10.16 6.55 7.48
CA GLN A 37 -9.43 7.17 8.57
C GLN A 37 -9.66 8.68 8.54
N ASP A 38 -9.77 9.30 9.70
CA ASP A 38 -9.89 10.75 9.82
C ASP A 38 -8.52 11.42 9.72
N ASP A 39 -8.46 12.62 9.13
CA ASP A 39 -7.23 13.41 9.10
C ASP A 39 -6.98 14.06 10.47
N PRO A 40 -5.91 13.67 11.20
CA PRO A 40 -5.59 14.27 12.50
C PRO A 40 -5.17 15.76 12.41
N GLY A 41 -4.91 16.28 11.21
CA GLY A 41 -4.59 17.68 10.95
C GLY A 41 -5.81 18.60 10.85
N LEU A 42 -7.03 18.05 10.77
CA LEU A 42 -8.26 18.84 10.69
C LEU A 42 -8.82 19.17 12.08
N ALA A 43 -9.24 20.42 12.26
CA ALA A 43 -9.87 20.85 13.51
C ALA A 43 -11.24 20.17 13.68
N GLN A 44 -11.43 19.41 14.75
CA GLN A 44 -12.69 18.70 15.04
C GLN A 44 -13.82 19.62 15.53
N GLY A 45 -13.56 20.91 15.72
CA GLY A 45 -14.52 21.85 16.30
C GLY A 45 -14.75 21.60 17.80
N ALA A 46 -15.94 21.97 18.31
CA ALA A 46 -16.26 21.90 19.74
C ALA A 46 -16.53 20.46 20.26
N TRP A 47 -16.67 19.50 19.36
CA TRP A 47 -16.92 18.09 19.70
C TRP A 47 -15.66 17.28 19.43
N VAL A 48 -14.98 16.86 20.51
CA VAL A 48 -13.81 15.99 20.40
C VAL A 48 -14.29 14.55 20.37
N ALA A 49 -14.17 13.90 19.21
CA ALA A 49 -14.44 12.48 19.04
C ALA A 49 -13.13 11.73 18.75
N PRO A 50 -13.00 10.46 19.18
CA PRO A 50 -11.87 9.65 18.76
C PRO A 50 -11.78 9.62 17.24
N LEU A 51 -10.61 9.96 16.70
CA LEU A 51 -10.37 9.88 15.26
C LEU A 51 -10.60 8.45 14.79
N LYS A 52 -11.33 8.30 13.69
CA LYS A 52 -11.44 7.03 13.00
C LYS A 52 -10.06 6.62 12.48
N VAL A 53 -9.66 5.39 12.78
CA VAL A 53 -8.39 4.81 12.29
C VAL A 53 -8.72 3.58 11.45
N ALA A 54 -8.04 3.47 10.32
CA ALA A 54 -8.19 2.32 9.43
C ALA A 54 -7.69 1.03 10.08
N ASP A 55 -8.44 -0.07 9.91
CA ASP A 55 -8.04 -1.41 10.33
C ASP A 55 -7.32 -2.11 9.16
N TRP A 56 -6.07 -1.71 8.92
CA TRP A 56 -5.26 -2.30 7.85
C TRP A 56 -5.09 -3.82 7.95
N PRO A 57 -4.89 -4.42 9.14
CA PRO A 57 -4.91 -5.88 9.28
C PRO A 57 -6.22 -6.52 8.79
N ALA A 58 -7.38 -5.94 9.09
CA ALA A 58 -8.65 -6.45 8.58
C ALA A 58 -8.77 -6.29 7.07
N VAL A 59 -8.35 -5.15 6.52
CA VAL A 59 -8.34 -4.92 5.06
C VAL A 59 -7.48 -5.96 4.35
N ALA A 60 -6.26 -6.21 4.85
CA ALA A 60 -5.34 -7.18 4.28
C ALA A 60 -5.95 -8.59 4.28
N ARG A 61 -6.48 -9.05 5.43
CA ARG A 61 -7.09 -10.38 5.55
C ARG A 61 -8.30 -10.56 4.64
N THR A 62 -9.25 -9.62 4.67
CA THR A 62 -10.49 -9.72 3.89
C THR A 62 -10.21 -9.63 2.40
N ALA A 63 -9.31 -8.75 1.97
CA ALA A 63 -8.95 -8.65 0.56
C ALA A 63 -8.21 -9.90 0.05
N GLU A 64 -7.30 -10.45 0.86
CA GLU A 64 -6.60 -11.70 0.55
C GLU A 64 -7.58 -12.88 0.42
N GLU A 65 -8.52 -13.02 1.36
CA GLU A 65 -9.55 -14.06 1.32
C GLU A 65 -10.39 -13.98 0.04
N LEU A 66 -10.85 -12.78 -0.33
CA LEU A 66 -11.64 -12.58 -1.54
C LEU A 66 -10.83 -12.85 -2.82
N LEU A 67 -9.56 -12.46 -2.85
CA LEU A 67 -8.65 -12.77 -3.97
C LEU A 67 -8.41 -14.27 -4.14
N LEU A 68 -8.36 -15.02 -3.04
CA LEU A 68 -8.18 -16.47 -3.04
C LEU A 68 -9.45 -17.24 -3.43
N THR A 69 -10.63 -16.68 -3.16
CA THR A 69 -11.87 -17.48 -3.14
C THR A 69 -12.98 -16.99 -4.08
N ARG A 70 -13.01 -15.71 -4.44
CA ARG A 70 -14.19 -15.11 -5.10
C ARG A 70 -13.91 -14.24 -6.30
N SER A 71 -12.88 -13.39 -6.28
CA SER A 71 -12.66 -12.43 -7.36
C SER A 71 -11.19 -12.09 -7.59
N LYS A 72 -10.75 -12.15 -8.85
CA LYS A 72 -9.51 -11.51 -9.30
C LYS A 72 -9.87 -10.10 -9.76
N ASP A 73 -9.58 -9.11 -8.92
CA ASP A 73 -10.01 -7.73 -9.12
C ASP A 73 -8.87 -6.75 -8.83
N LEU A 74 -8.62 -5.82 -9.76
CA LEU A 74 -7.56 -4.82 -9.66
C LEU A 74 -7.79 -3.80 -8.53
N ARG A 75 -9.04 -3.45 -8.24
CA ARG A 75 -9.39 -2.55 -7.13
C ARG A 75 -9.10 -3.24 -5.80
N LEU A 76 -9.48 -4.51 -5.70
CA LEU A 76 -9.23 -5.32 -4.51
C LEU A 76 -7.72 -5.53 -4.27
N ALA A 77 -6.98 -5.87 -5.32
CA ALA A 77 -5.53 -6.02 -5.26
C ALA A 77 -4.83 -4.70 -4.89
N ALA A 78 -5.34 -3.56 -5.38
CA ALA A 78 -4.82 -2.25 -5.00
C ALA A 78 -5.06 -1.92 -3.52
N TRP A 79 -6.25 -2.24 -2.98
CA TRP A 79 -6.54 -2.07 -1.55
C TRP A 79 -5.71 -3.03 -0.68
N TRP A 80 -5.50 -4.24 -1.15
CA TRP A 80 -4.60 -5.18 -0.50
C TRP A 80 -3.17 -4.64 -0.48
N ALA A 81 -2.66 -4.10 -1.60
CA ALA A 81 -1.34 -3.48 -1.66
C ALA A 81 -1.18 -2.32 -0.66
N GLU A 82 -2.19 -1.45 -0.54
CA GLU A 82 -2.22 -0.38 0.47
C GLU A 82 -2.15 -0.94 1.89
N ALA A 83 -2.97 -1.94 2.22
CA ALA A 83 -2.97 -2.54 3.55
C ALA A 83 -1.66 -3.26 3.89
N GLN A 84 -1.06 -3.91 2.90
CA GLN A 84 0.24 -4.57 3.06
C GLN A 84 1.35 -3.55 3.30
N ALA A 85 1.37 -2.43 2.57
CA ALA A 85 2.30 -1.34 2.81
C ALA A 85 2.11 -0.75 4.21
N SER A 86 0.87 -0.53 4.64
CA SER A 86 0.55 0.04 5.95
C SER A 86 0.93 -0.87 7.12
N THR A 87 0.93 -2.20 6.94
CA THR A 87 1.22 -3.18 8.01
C THR A 87 2.64 -3.74 7.96
N ARG A 88 3.27 -3.79 6.78
CA ARG A 88 4.58 -4.43 6.56
C ARG A 88 5.60 -3.53 5.86
N GLY A 89 5.29 -2.25 5.68
CA GLY A 89 6.20 -1.26 5.09
C GLY A 89 6.57 -1.57 3.64
N TRP A 90 7.83 -1.32 3.27
CA TRP A 90 8.33 -1.46 1.91
C TRP A 90 8.15 -2.87 1.32
N ARG A 91 8.39 -3.92 2.11
CA ARG A 91 8.14 -5.30 1.69
C ARG A 91 6.65 -5.53 1.39
N GLY A 92 5.77 -4.94 2.19
CA GLY A 92 4.33 -4.92 1.95
C GLY A 92 3.96 -4.31 0.61
N LEU A 93 4.50 -3.12 0.34
CA LEU A 93 4.28 -2.42 -0.90
C LEU A 93 4.79 -3.21 -2.11
N ALA A 94 5.99 -3.80 -2.01
CA ALA A 94 6.58 -4.62 -3.06
C ALA A 94 5.67 -5.80 -3.45
N ASP A 95 5.24 -6.60 -2.46
CA ASP A 95 4.36 -7.74 -2.70
C ASP A 95 3.01 -7.30 -3.30
N GLY A 96 2.47 -6.16 -2.85
CA GLY A 96 1.26 -5.53 -3.39
C GLY A 96 1.36 -5.20 -4.88
N LEU A 97 2.45 -4.54 -5.27
CA LEU A 97 2.71 -4.17 -6.66
C LEU A 97 2.94 -5.40 -7.54
N GLN A 98 3.65 -6.41 -7.03
CA GLN A 98 3.85 -7.69 -7.72
C GLN A 98 2.55 -8.45 -7.93
N LEU A 99 1.61 -8.42 -6.97
CA LEU A 99 0.30 -9.03 -7.18
C LEU A 99 -0.46 -8.37 -8.32
N VAL A 100 -0.51 -7.03 -8.33
CA VAL A 100 -1.22 -6.28 -9.37
C VAL A 100 -0.59 -6.55 -10.74
N GLU A 101 0.75 -6.54 -10.82
CA GLU A 101 1.48 -6.89 -12.04
C GLU A 101 1.18 -8.31 -12.51
N GLY A 102 1.20 -9.30 -11.62
CA GLY A 102 0.86 -10.69 -11.94
C GLY A 102 -0.58 -10.85 -12.43
N LEU A 103 -1.54 -10.11 -11.87
CA LEU A 103 -2.92 -10.10 -12.35
C LEU A 103 -3.02 -9.54 -13.78
N LEU A 104 -2.28 -8.49 -14.11
CA LEU A 104 -2.22 -7.93 -15.47
C LEU A 104 -1.53 -8.88 -16.47
N GLN A 105 -0.61 -9.72 -16.02
CA GLN A 105 0.04 -10.69 -16.89
C GLN A 105 -0.82 -11.93 -17.13
N VAL A 106 -1.32 -12.54 -16.05
CA VAL A 106 -1.97 -13.85 -16.09
C VAL A 106 -3.47 -13.73 -16.39
N HIS A 107 -4.13 -12.71 -15.87
CA HIS A 107 -5.60 -12.62 -15.83
C HIS A 107 -6.18 -11.46 -16.63
N TRP A 108 -5.39 -10.82 -17.50
CA TRP A 108 -5.81 -9.60 -18.23
C TRP A 108 -7.19 -9.69 -18.88
N GLU A 109 -7.52 -10.80 -19.54
CA GLU A 109 -8.79 -10.92 -20.26
C GLU A 109 -10.00 -10.93 -19.31
N GLY A 110 -9.86 -11.52 -18.11
CA GLY A 110 -10.97 -11.75 -17.19
C GLY A 110 -10.94 -10.92 -15.89
N VAL A 111 -9.83 -10.24 -15.59
CA VAL A 111 -9.66 -9.52 -14.32
C VAL A 111 -10.68 -8.38 -14.20
N HIS A 112 -11.29 -8.26 -13.04
CA HIS A 112 -12.27 -7.22 -12.76
C HIS A 112 -11.58 -5.87 -12.47
N PRO A 113 -12.20 -4.73 -12.83
CA PRO A 113 -13.45 -4.62 -13.58
C PRO A 113 -13.28 -5.04 -15.05
N LEU A 114 -14.30 -5.73 -15.59
CA LEU A 114 -14.34 -6.10 -17.00
C LEU A 114 -14.51 -4.85 -17.88
N PRO A 115 -13.82 -4.78 -19.03
CA PRO A 115 -13.94 -3.67 -19.96
C PRO A 115 -15.26 -3.72 -20.73
N GLU A 116 -15.78 -2.56 -21.10
CA GLU A 116 -16.85 -2.45 -22.09
C GLU A 116 -16.24 -2.40 -23.49
N GLY A 117 -16.10 -3.58 -24.13
CA GLY A 117 -15.41 -3.70 -25.42
C GLY A 117 -13.91 -3.42 -25.29
N ARG A 118 -13.44 -2.30 -25.84
CA ARG A 118 -12.03 -1.85 -25.71
C ARG A 118 -11.85 -0.66 -24.76
N ASP A 119 -12.90 -0.33 -24.01
CA ASP A 119 -12.82 0.70 -23.00
C ASP A 119 -12.27 0.12 -21.69
N PHE A 120 -11.06 0.55 -21.33
CA PHE A 120 -10.36 0.13 -20.12
C PHE A 120 -10.37 1.21 -19.03
N GLU A 121 -11.22 2.24 -19.12
CA GLU A 121 -11.22 3.39 -18.21
C GLU A 121 -11.29 2.96 -16.73
N GLN A 122 -12.14 1.98 -16.38
CA GLN A 122 -12.24 1.51 -15.00
C GLN A 122 -10.96 0.84 -14.50
N ARG A 123 -10.24 0.09 -15.36
CA ARG A 123 -8.95 -0.51 -15.02
C ARG A 123 -7.88 0.57 -14.87
N THR A 124 -7.83 1.53 -15.80
CA THR A 124 -6.95 2.70 -15.74
C THR A 124 -7.20 3.52 -14.47
N GLY A 125 -8.46 3.69 -14.06
CA GLY A 125 -8.83 4.35 -12.82
C GLY A 125 -8.34 3.61 -11.57
N ALA A 126 -8.49 2.29 -11.51
CA ALA A 126 -7.99 1.47 -10.40
C ALA A 126 -6.45 1.55 -10.28
N LEU A 127 -5.75 1.48 -11.40
CA LEU A 127 -4.29 1.62 -11.46
C LEU A 127 -3.84 3.05 -11.09
N SER A 128 -4.54 4.08 -11.58
CA SER A 128 -4.26 5.48 -11.22
C SER A 128 -4.41 5.70 -9.72
N TRP A 129 -5.48 5.15 -9.14
CA TRP A 129 -5.72 5.22 -7.70
C TRP A 129 -4.58 4.57 -6.92
N LEU A 130 -4.14 3.38 -7.34
CA LEU A 130 -2.99 2.69 -6.73
C LEU A 130 -1.73 3.55 -6.81
N LEU A 131 -1.38 4.11 -7.97
CA LEU A 131 -0.16 4.91 -8.15
C LEU A 131 -0.17 6.17 -7.29
N ASN A 132 -1.31 6.86 -7.19
CA ASN A 132 -1.46 7.99 -6.27
C ASN A 132 -1.27 7.54 -4.81
N ARG A 133 -1.77 6.35 -4.47
CA ARG A 133 -1.58 5.77 -3.14
C ARG A 133 -0.13 5.40 -2.87
N VAL A 134 0.60 4.85 -3.84
CA VAL A 134 2.05 4.59 -3.73
C VAL A 134 2.80 5.88 -3.40
N ALA A 135 2.51 6.97 -4.11
CA ALA A 135 3.16 8.25 -3.86
C ALA A 135 2.90 8.77 -2.43
N ALA A 136 1.67 8.66 -1.94
CA ALA A 136 1.33 9.02 -0.57
C ALA A 136 2.05 8.13 0.46
N LEU A 137 1.99 6.81 0.26
CA LEU A 137 2.58 5.79 1.15
C LEU A 137 4.09 5.94 1.30
N ALA A 138 4.80 6.33 0.23
CA ALA A 138 6.24 6.49 0.25
C ALA A 138 6.72 7.43 1.38
N THR A 139 5.91 8.43 1.73
CA THR A 139 6.25 9.40 2.79
C THR A 139 5.84 8.97 4.20
N VAL A 140 4.89 8.03 4.32
CA VAL A 140 4.28 7.63 5.61
C VAL A 140 4.60 6.19 6.03
N ILE A 141 5.29 5.40 5.21
CA ILE A 141 5.81 4.10 5.61
C ILE A 141 6.72 4.28 6.83
N VAL A 142 6.42 3.50 7.88
CA VAL A 142 7.03 3.66 9.20
C VAL A 142 8.17 2.67 9.39
N LEU A 143 9.37 3.19 9.66
CA LEU A 143 10.59 2.41 9.86
C LEU A 143 10.81 2.06 11.34
N PRO A 144 11.29 0.85 11.66
CA PRO A 144 11.71 0.48 13.01
C PRO A 144 13.10 1.07 13.31
N LEU A 145 13.16 2.09 14.16
CA LEU A 145 14.40 2.81 14.52
C LEU A 145 14.86 2.47 15.94
N GLY A 146 16.18 2.47 16.13
CA GLY A 146 16.83 2.12 17.39
C GLY A 146 16.64 0.66 17.77
N ARG A 147 17.18 0.30 18.93
CA ARG A 147 16.95 -1.02 19.52
C ARG A 147 16.95 -0.97 21.03
N ASN A 148 15.88 -1.46 21.63
CA ASN A 148 15.75 -1.64 23.07
C ASN A 148 16.46 -2.94 23.51
N PRO A 149 16.78 -3.08 24.82
CA PRO A 149 17.40 -4.29 25.36
C PRO A 149 16.62 -5.59 25.11
N ASP A 150 15.30 -5.49 24.94
CA ASP A 150 14.40 -6.61 24.61
C ASP A 150 14.42 -6.98 23.11
N GLY A 151 15.23 -6.29 22.30
CA GLY A 151 15.39 -6.52 20.87
C GLY A 151 14.35 -5.83 19.98
N ARG A 152 13.37 -5.11 20.55
CA ARG A 152 12.36 -4.34 19.80
C ARG A 152 12.92 -2.98 19.39
N ALA A 153 12.28 -2.33 18.40
CA ALA A 153 12.64 -0.97 18.02
C ALA A 153 12.31 0.02 19.15
N ASP A 154 13.19 1.01 19.40
CA ASP A 154 12.94 2.12 20.35
C ASP A 154 11.82 3.02 19.81
N LEU A 155 11.85 3.27 18.51
CA LEU A 155 10.95 4.19 17.84
C LEU A 155 10.43 3.62 16.52
N ARG A 156 9.24 4.05 16.14
CA ARG A 156 8.68 3.86 14.80
C ARG A 156 8.41 5.24 14.22
N ALA A 157 9.04 5.58 13.10
CA ALA A 157 8.89 6.90 12.47
C ALA A 157 8.91 6.79 10.94
N SER A 158 8.17 7.69 10.29
CA SER A 158 8.11 7.85 8.84
C SER A 158 8.92 9.07 8.35
N LEU A 159 9.14 9.18 7.04
CA LEU A 159 9.78 10.38 6.46
C LEU A 159 8.97 11.65 6.75
N ALA A 160 7.63 11.58 6.74
CA ALA A 160 6.77 12.69 7.11
C ALA A 160 7.00 13.14 8.56
N ASP A 161 7.30 12.23 9.49
CA ASP A 161 7.65 12.57 10.87
C ASP A 161 8.98 13.34 10.94
N VAL A 162 9.98 12.87 10.18
CA VAL A 162 11.30 13.54 10.09
C VAL A 162 11.16 14.94 9.51
N HIS A 163 10.42 15.10 8.41
CA HIS A 163 10.19 16.41 7.78
C HIS A 163 9.48 17.39 8.72
N ARG A 164 8.44 16.96 9.44
CA ARG A 164 7.73 17.81 10.41
C ARG A 164 8.64 18.29 11.55
N LEU A 165 9.47 17.39 12.08
CA LEU A 165 10.45 17.73 13.11
C LEU A 165 11.46 18.76 12.62
N ARG A 166 11.94 18.63 11.38
CA ARG A 166 12.86 19.60 10.77
C ARG A 166 12.25 20.98 10.59
N MET A 167 10.95 21.06 10.31
CA MET A 167 10.23 22.32 10.07
C MET A 167 9.72 22.99 11.35
N ALA A 168 9.97 22.42 12.54
CA ALA A 168 9.46 22.94 13.83
C ALA A 168 7.95 23.23 13.83
N ALA A 169 7.17 22.51 13.01
CA ALA A 169 5.73 22.70 12.93
C ALA A 169 5.08 22.31 14.27
N PRO A 170 4.08 23.07 14.76
CA PRO A 170 3.44 22.77 16.03
C PRO A 170 2.90 21.33 16.01
N ALA A 171 3.46 20.50 16.89
CA ALA A 171 3.00 19.15 17.06
C ALA A 171 1.66 19.20 17.80
N GLY A 172 0.57 18.75 17.15
CA GLY A 172 -0.65 18.42 17.89
C GLY A 172 -0.33 17.39 18.98
N GLU A 173 -1.03 17.48 20.11
CA GLU A 173 -0.78 16.85 21.43
C GLU A 173 -0.65 15.31 21.46
N ALA A 174 -0.63 14.62 20.32
CA ALA A 174 -0.36 13.19 20.25
C ALA A 174 1.12 12.89 20.60
N GLU A 175 1.32 11.81 21.35
CA GLU A 175 2.60 11.20 21.76
C GLU A 175 3.57 11.04 20.58
N ARG A 176 4.35 12.08 20.26
CA ARG A 176 5.26 12.13 19.10
C ARG A 176 6.72 12.18 19.56
N PRO A 177 7.65 11.54 18.82
CA PRO A 177 9.06 11.55 19.20
C PRO A 177 9.65 12.95 19.07
N GLY A 178 10.22 13.48 20.14
CA GLY A 178 11.04 14.69 20.07
C GLY A 178 12.31 14.50 19.23
N PRO A 179 12.95 15.59 18.75
CA PRO A 179 14.11 15.53 17.87
C PRO A 179 15.29 14.74 18.48
N GLU A 180 15.50 14.84 19.79
CA GLU A 180 16.55 14.10 20.50
C GLU A 180 16.30 12.59 20.50
N ARG A 181 15.05 12.16 20.72
CA ARG A 181 14.67 10.75 20.71
C ARG A 181 14.83 10.17 19.31
N LEU A 182 14.42 10.90 18.27
CA LEU A 182 14.62 10.47 16.88
C LEU A 182 16.12 10.36 16.56
N ALA A 183 16.92 11.36 16.90
CA ALA A 183 18.36 11.34 16.64
C ALA A 183 19.08 10.19 17.33
N ARG A 184 18.69 9.87 18.59
CA ARG A 184 19.20 8.68 19.29
C ARG A 184 18.77 7.40 18.60
N ALA A 185 17.47 7.23 18.31
CA ALA A 185 16.97 6.04 17.65
C ALA A 185 17.67 5.80 16.30
N LEU A 186 17.89 6.85 15.49
CA LEU A 186 18.63 6.74 14.23
C LEU A 186 20.07 6.25 14.42
N ARG A 187 20.79 6.78 15.41
CA ARG A 187 22.18 6.35 15.71
C ARG A 187 22.24 4.91 16.21
N ASP A 188 21.26 4.51 17.02
CA ASP A 188 21.25 3.21 17.68
C ASP A 188 20.60 2.12 16.82
N THR A 189 20.06 2.48 15.63
CA THR A 189 19.53 1.50 14.66
C THR A 189 20.66 0.61 14.15
N PRO A 190 20.56 -0.72 14.29
CA PRO A 190 21.57 -1.64 13.77
C PRO A 190 21.71 -1.56 12.25
N ALA A 191 22.93 -1.71 11.73
CA ALA A 191 23.20 -1.73 10.29
C ALA A 191 22.43 -2.82 9.53
N ALA A 192 22.10 -3.94 10.20
CA ALA A 192 21.27 -5.00 9.61
C ALA A 192 19.87 -4.50 9.26
N THR A 193 19.23 -3.73 10.16
CA THR A 193 17.92 -3.12 9.93
C THR A 193 17.95 -2.20 8.72
N TRP A 194 18.98 -1.35 8.58
CA TRP A 194 19.12 -0.48 7.41
C TRP A 194 19.29 -1.26 6.10
N ARG A 195 20.09 -2.33 6.10
CA ARG A 195 20.26 -3.19 4.91
C ARG A 195 18.94 -3.85 4.51
N GLU A 196 18.17 -4.34 5.47
CA GLU A 196 16.85 -4.94 5.21
C GLU A 196 15.87 -3.90 4.65
N GLN A 197 15.76 -2.71 5.27
CA GLN A 197 14.87 -1.65 4.79
C GLN A 197 15.26 -1.18 3.38
N LEU A 198 16.55 -1.04 3.08
CA LEU A 198 17.03 -0.67 1.75
C LEU A 198 16.69 -1.76 0.72
N ALA A 199 16.92 -3.04 1.04
CA ALA A 199 16.59 -4.15 0.14
C ALA A 199 15.08 -4.24 -0.15
N ASP A 200 14.24 -4.00 0.87
CA ASP A 200 12.79 -3.94 0.73
C ASP A 200 12.33 -2.75 -0.12
N HIS A 201 12.92 -1.57 0.10
CA HIS A 201 12.65 -0.37 -0.68
C HIS A 201 13.02 -0.56 -2.16
N GLU A 202 14.21 -1.12 -2.44
CA GLU A 202 14.61 -1.47 -3.80
C GLU A 202 13.68 -2.50 -4.44
N ALA A 203 13.15 -3.46 -3.66
CA ALA A 203 12.17 -4.42 -4.16
C ALA A 203 10.87 -3.72 -4.57
N ALA A 204 10.38 -2.74 -3.79
CA ALA A 204 9.22 -1.95 -4.14
C ALA A 204 9.43 -1.15 -5.43
N ARG A 205 10.62 -0.55 -5.60
CA ARG A 205 10.99 0.17 -6.84
C ARG A 205 11.01 -0.75 -8.07
N ARG A 206 11.62 -1.93 -7.95
CA ARG A 206 11.64 -2.93 -9.02
C ARG A 206 10.23 -3.40 -9.37
N ALA A 207 9.39 -3.63 -8.36
CA ALA A 207 7.99 -4.01 -8.57
C ALA A 207 7.18 -2.91 -9.26
N LEU A 208 7.38 -1.63 -8.91
CA LEU A 208 6.73 -0.52 -9.60
C LEU A 208 7.14 -0.43 -11.07
N ALA A 209 8.42 -0.62 -11.37
CA ALA A 209 8.92 -0.61 -12.75
C ALA A 209 8.39 -1.80 -13.57
N ALA A 210 8.29 -3.00 -12.97
CA ALA A 210 7.66 -4.15 -13.62
C ALA A 210 6.16 -3.92 -13.88
N LEU A 211 5.46 -3.29 -12.93
CA LEU A 211 4.07 -2.90 -13.11
C LEU A 211 3.89 -1.88 -14.24
N GLU A 212 4.78 -0.90 -14.36
CA GLU A 212 4.80 0.08 -15.48
C GLU A 212 4.92 -0.65 -16.82
N GLN A 213 5.86 -1.58 -16.95
CA GLN A 213 6.03 -2.38 -18.16
C GLN A 213 4.80 -3.22 -18.49
N ALA A 214 4.18 -3.86 -17.50
CA ALA A 214 2.97 -4.65 -17.69
C ALA A 214 1.77 -3.79 -18.11
N VAL A 215 1.64 -2.60 -17.53
CA VAL A 215 0.61 -1.62 -17.91
C VAL A 215 0.82 -1.12 -19.33
N ASP A 216 2.04 -0.71 -19.68
CA ASP A 216 2.36 -0.23 -21.03
C ASP A 216 2.10 -1.29 -22.09
N ALA A 217 2.41 -2.55 -21.80
CA ALA A 217 2.15 -3.68 -22.71
C ALA A 217 0.65 -3.91 -22.98
N ARG A 218 -0.23 -3.58 -22.03
CA ARG A 218 -1.69 -3.80 -22.13
C ARG A 218 -2.46 -2.57 -22.60
N LEU A 219 -2.08 -1.40 -22.11
CA LEU A 219 -2.83 -0.15 -22.28
C LEU A 219 -2.12 0.86 -23.21
N GLY A 220 -0.81 0.69 -23.46
CA GLY A 220 -0.02 1.65 -24.23
C GLY A 220 -0.21 3.08 -23.73
N GLN A 221 -0.49 4.00 -24.64
CA GLN A 221 -0.72 5.43 -24.32
C GLN A 221 -2.00 5.70 -23.51
N GLY A 222 -2.88 4.71 -23.35
CA GLY A 222 -4.09 4.81 -22.51
C GLY A 222 -3.86 4.45 -21.04
N GLY A 223 -2.64 4.08 -20.66
CA GLY A 223 -2.26 3.77 -19.29
C GLY A 223 -2.10 5.02 -18.41
N PRO A 224 -2.16 4.87 -17.07
CA PRO A 224 -1.92 5.96 -16.14
C PRO A 224 -0.44 6.38 -16.09
N GLY A 225 -0.17 7.60 -15.62
CA GLY A 225 1.19 8.09 -15.45
C GLY A 225 1.88 7.57 -14.18
N PHE A 226 3.06 6.98 -14.32
CA PHE A 226 3.85 6.43 -13.19
C PHE A 226 4.82 7.43 -12.54
N ARG A 227 5.07 8.58 -13.19
CA ARG A 227 6.09 9.54 -12.75
C ARG A 227 5.94 9.96 -11.28
N PRO A 228 4.76 10.37 -10.78
CA PRO A 228 4.64 10.82 -9.39
C PRO A 228 4.96 9.71 -8.38
N ALA A 229 4.51 8.47 -8.64
CA ALA A 229 4.80 7.32 -7.79
C ALA A 229 6.29 7.01 -7.76
N ARG A 230 6.95 7.04 -8.92
CA ARG A 230 8.39 6.80 -9.04
C ARG A 230 9.22 7.87 -8.33
N GLU A 231 8.91 9.15 -8.55
CA GLU A 231 9.60 10.25 -7.88
C GLU A 231 9.43 10.21 -6.36
N ALA A 232 8.24 9.84 -5.88
CA ALA A 232 7.99 9.66 -4.45
C ALA A 232 8.83 8.52 -3.85
N LEU A 233 8.97 7.39 -4.57
CA LEU A 233 9.88 6.31 -4.16
C LEU A 233 11.36 6.71 -4.29
N ASP A 234 11.74 7.57 -5.25
CA ASP A 234 13.12 8.06 -5.36
C ASP A 234 13.52 8.96 -4.18
N GLN A 235 12.56 9.67 -3.59
CA GLN A 235 12.79 10.62 -2.51
C GLN A 235 12.66 10.02 -1.10
N ALA A 236 12.07 8.82 -0.98
CA ALA A 236 11.75 8.17 0.29
C ALA A 236 12.91 7.33 0.82
#